data_AF-A0A6B7Q040-F1
#
_entry.id   AF-A0A6B7Q040-F1
#
_cell.length_a   1.000
_cell.length_b   1.000
_cell.length_c   1.000
_cell.angle_alpha   90.00
_cell.angle_beta   90.00
_cell.angle_gamma   90.00
#
_symmetry.space_group_name_H-M   'P 1'
#
loop_
_entity.id
_entity.type
_entity.pdbx_description
1 polymer ?
#
loop_
_entity_poly.entity_id
_entity_poly.type
_entity_poly.pdbx_seq_one_letter_code
_entity_poly.pdbx_strand_id
1 'polypeptide(L)'
;MVKIKRHFHPIGQGGFFSEHHKVGLGKEFVVVYDCGVAHNRSSADGVVKTNLLNGVEIDILFISHFDYDHVCKLKVLSSHVGRIKNVVMPLLSKDEKFRLTNLFRASGFNLLKLINSPEKFFGSTTRVFSVAPGGRQDADGDGPRDEAAVSLDSLSPTKSLRSGVKISVPIGTVPHSHDWVFIPYNYESATNLALLEAELTKVGISTHRIKTDPKYTLDKSIVGRKIIKGVYSRLPGGINLNSMIVYSGPENRTSRLRLRENLQDRIKLHRIPWLKSHAGLVAQKYPVWKYYFLGSNDLRALDFFFDDEFEYLFQLPGCIYTGDVDFNQVEIPRVFREVWDQVGTLQIPHHGAAPCFDDSILKGQKLICPIAVGTKFLRKYGHPAKSVIDSIIMHGCVPVFVTELNEEFVQIIS
;
A
#
# COMPACT_ATOMS: atom_id res chain seq x y z
N MET A 1 -6.47 -25.73 -10.13
CA MET A 1 -6.86 -24.99 -8.91
C MET A 1 -5.91 -23.81 -8.74
N VAL A 2 -6.45 -22.65 -8.43
CA VAL A 2 -5.71 -21.41 -8.15
C VAL A 2 -5.65 -21.24 -6.63
N LYS A 3 -4.50 -20.86 -6.08
CA LYS A 3 -4.35 -20.48 -4.67
C LYS A 3 -3.47 -19.25 -4.60
N ILE A 4 -4.00 -18.16 -4.06
CA ILE A 4 -3.29 -16.91 -3.85
C ILE A 4 -3.02 -16.79 -2.35
N LYS A 5 -1.78 -16.48 -1.97
CA LYS A 5 -1.45 -16.07 -0.59
C LYS A 5 -0.99 -14.63 -0.61
N ARG A 6 -1.67 -13.76 0.13
CA ARG A 6 -1.29 -12.36 0.32
C ARG A 6 -0.68 -12.21 1.71
N HIS A 7 0.50 -11.62 1.74
CA HIS A 7 1.36 -11.50 2.90
C HIS A 7 1.54 -10.03 3.23
N PHE A 8 1.13 -9.63 4.43
CA PHE A 8 1.44 -8.34 5.01
C PHE A 8 2.60 -8.50 5.99
N HIS A 9 3.80 -8.24 5.48
CA HIS A 9 5.05 -8.52 6.20
C HIS A 9 5.20 -7.56 7.39
N PRO A 10 5.62 -8.05 8.57
CA PRO A 10 5.75 -7.26 9.79
C PRO A 10 7.00 -6.36 9.78
N ILE A 11 7.15 -5.52 8.75
CA ILE A 11 8.33 -4.67 8.58
C ILE A 11 8.30 -3.43 9.50
N GLY A 12 7.11 -3.05 9.97
CA GLY A 12 6.84 -1.86 10.78
C GLY A 12 6.30 -0.71 9.92
N GLN A 13 6.69 0.52 10.24
CA GLN A 13 6.29 1.73 9.52
C GLN A 13 6.96 1.79 8.14
N GLY A 14 6.22 2.07 7.07
CA GLY A 14 6.69 2.06 5.67
C GLY A 14 5.76 1.19 4.85
N GLY A 15 6.13 -0.07 4.63
CA GLY A 15 5.22 -1.07 4.07
C GLY A 15 5.99 -2.12 3.29
N PHE A 16 5.52 -3.35 3.36
CA PHE A 16 6.06 -4.46 2.57
C PHE A 16 4.99 -5.53 2.45
N PHE A 17 4.48 -5.71 1.23
CA PHE A 17 3.43 -6.68 0.96
C PHE A 17 3.86 -7.60 -0.20
N SER A 18 3.48 -8.87 -0.16
CA SER A 18 3.66 -9.77 -1.30
C SER A 18 2.44 -10.62 -1.58
N GLU A 19 2.22 -10.97 -2.84
CA GLU A 19 1.21 -11.93 -3.26
C GLU A 19 1.84 -13.06 -4.05
N HIS A 20 1.46 -14.29 -3.69
CA HIS A 20 1.95 -15.52 -4.28
C HIS A 20 0.79 -16.25 -4.94
N HIS A 21 0.71 -16.14 -6.26
CA HIS A 21 -0.37 -16.70 -7.10
C HIS A 21 0.08 -18.06 -7.64
N LYS A 22 -0.30 -19.14 -6.94
CA LYS A 22 0.03 -20.50 -7.34
C LYS A 22 -1.09 -21.08 -8.20
N VAL A 23 -0.75 -21.54 -9.39
CA VAL A 23 -1.74 -22.09 -10.32
C VAL A 23 -1.27 -23.40 -10.94
N GLY A 24 -2.06 -24.46 -10.74
CA GLY A 24 -1.87 -25.74 -11.42
C GLY A 24 -0.47 -26.34 -11.22
N LEU A 25 0.17 -26.76 -12.32
CA LEU A 25 1.43 -27.51 -12.45
C LEU A 25 2.69 -26.79 -11.91
N GLY A 26 2.62 -26.18 -10.73
CA GLY A 26 3.77 -25.55 -10.06
C GLY A 26 4.15 -24.16 -10.58
N LYS A 27 3.37 -23.54 -11.46
CA LYS A 27 3.59 -22.14 -11.86
C LYS A 27 3.18 -21.23 -10.70
N GLU A 28 4.05 -20.28 -10.38
CA GLU A 28 3.84 -19.26 -9.36
C GLU A 28 4.10 -17.89 -9.99
N PHE A 29 3.17 -16.97 -9.76
CA PHE A 29 3.31 -15.57 -10.13
C PHE A 29 3.42 -14.74 -8.84
N VAL A 30 4.48 -13.94 -8.72
CA VAL A 30 4.83 -13.25 -7.47
C VAL A 30 4.79 -11.74 -7.66
N VAL A 31 4.01 -11.10 -6.81
CA VAL A 31 3.89 -9.64 -6.75
C VAL A 31 4.44 -9.13 -5.44
N VAL A 32 5.12 -7.99 -5.48
CA VAL A 32 5.55 -7.25 -4.30
C VAL A 32 5.04 -5.82 -4.41
N TYR A 33 4.58 -5.25 -3.31
CA TYR A 33 4.20 -3.84 -3.19
C TYR A 33 5.03 -3.20 -2.09
N ASP A 34 5.88 -2.24 -2.47
CA ASP A 34 6.90 -1.61 -1.64
C ASP A 34 7.84 -2.61 -0.94
N CYS A 35 8.81 -2.12 -0.17
CA CYS A 35 9.58 -2.98 0.75
C CYS A 35 10.28 -2.18 1.87
N GLY A 36 9.85 -0.96 2.14
CA GLY A 36 10.61 -0.03 2.96
C GLY A 36 10.25 -0.07 4.44
N VAL A 37 11.12 0.58 5.23
CA VAL A 37 10.88 0.82 6.64
C VAL A 37 11.36 2.20 7.10
N ALA A 38 10.63 2.81 8.03
CA ALA A 38 11.09 4.00 8.73
C ALA A 38 12.38 3.70 9.51
N HIS A 39 13.27 4.68 9.53
CA HIS A 39 14.58 4.58 10.17
C HIS A 39 15.39 3.35 9.72
N ASN A 40 15.53 3.15 8.39
CA ASN A 40 16.27 2.07 7.73
C ASN A 40 17.23 1.30 8.66
N ARG A 41 16.69 0.26 9.28
CA ARG A 41 17.33 -0.53 10.35
C ARG A 41 17.67 -1.91 9.83
N SER A 42 18.82 -2.44 10.24
CA SER A 42 19.26 -3.79 9.84
C SER A 42 18.29 -4.89 10.28
N SER A 43 17.58 -4.70 11.39
CA SER A 43 16.58 -5.68 11.86
C SER A 43 15.40 -5.88 10.89
N ALA A 44 15.14 -4.93 9.99
CA ALA A 44 14.15 -5.10 8.93
C ALA A 44 14.68 -5.90 7.73
N ASP A 45 16.00 -6.08 7.59
CA ASP A 45 16.58 -6.88 6.51
C ASP A 45 16.14 -8.33 6.61
N GLY A 46 15.98 -8.87 7.83
CA GLY A 46 15.48 -10.23 8.03
C GLY A 46 14.05 -10.41 7.54
N VAL A 47 13.19 -9.39 7.68
CA VAL A 47 11.81 -9.41 7.18
C VAL A 47 11.82 -9.41 5.64
N VAL A 48 12.62 -8.53 5.03
CA VAL A 48 12.76 -8.47 3.56
C VAL A 48 13.39 -9.74 2.98
N LYS A 49 14.33 -10.35 3.71
CA LYS A 49 14.97 -11.63 3.38
C LYS A 49 14.15 -12.85 3.82
N THR A 50 12.82 -12.74 3.77
CA THR A 50 11.93 -13.86 4.04
C THR A 50 12.23 -15.04 3.12
N ASN A 51 12.13 -16.26 3.65
CA ASN A 51 12.30 -17.49 2.88
C ASN A 51 11.27 -17.62 1.75
N LEU A 52 10.14 -16.91 1.86
CA LEU A 52 9.10 -16.86 0.83
C LEU A 52 9.60 -16.26 -0.49
N LEU A 53 10.64 -15.41 -0.45
CA LEU A 53 11.18 -14.70 -1.61
C LEU A 53 12.63 -15.09 -1.94
N ASN A 54 13.21 -16.06 -1.22
CA ASN A 54 14.60 -16.46 -1.42
C ASN A 54 14.81 -17.09 -2.81
N GLY A 55 15.58 -16.43 -3.67
CA GLY A 55 15.84 -16.89 -5.04
C GLY A 55 14.61 -16.88 -5.97
N VAL A 56 13.47 -16.35 -5.52
CA VAL A 56 12.22 -16.29 -6.28
C VAL A 56 12.30 -15.19 -7.33
N GLU A 57 11.72 -15.41 -8.52
CA GLU A 57 11.53 -14.32 -9.47
C GLU A 57 10.27 -13.52 -9.10
N ILE A 58 10.42 -12.22 -8.85
CA ILE A 58 9.30 -11.29 -8.69
C ILE A 58 8.82 -10.90 -10.07
N ASP A 59 7.57 -11.22 -10.39
CA ASP A 59 6.98 -10.87 -11.68
C ASP A 59 6.61 -9.39 -11.75
N ILE A 60 6.03 -8.83 -10.69
CA ILE A 60 5.76 -7.38 -10.59
C ILE A 60 6.19 -6.85 -9.23
N LEU A 61 7.02 -5.81 -9.23
CA LEU A 61 7.24 -4.93 -8.10
C LEU A 61 6.49 -3.61 -8.33
N PHE A 62 5.49 -3.32 -7.51
CA PHE A 62 4.86 -2.01 -7.44
C PHE A 62 5.63 -1.13 -6.45
N ILE A 63 5.96 0.10 -6.85
CA ILE A 63 6.48 1.15 -5.97
C ILE A 63 5.41 2.20 -5.84
N SER A 64 4.86 2.38 -4.64
CA SER A 64 3.77 3.34 -4.41
C SER A 64 4.23 4.79 -4.56
N HIS A 65 5.37 5.13 -3.97
CA HIS A 65 6.03 6.43 -4.08
C HIS A 65 7.52 6.32 -3.70
N PHE A 66 8.22 7.44 -3.73
CA PHE A 66 9.68 7.47 -3.58
C PHE A 66 10.15 7.85 -2.18
N ASP A 67 9.26 7.98 -1.20
CA ASP A 67 9.72 8.28 0.15
C ASP A 67 10.54 7.12 0.71
N TYR A 68 11.55 7.50 1.48
CA TYR A 68 12.63 6.61 1.83
C TYR A 68 12.16 5.37 2.61
N ASP A 69 11.16 5.51 3.46
CA ASP A 69 10.56 4.42 4.22
C ASP A 69 9.66 3.49 3.41
N HIS A 70 9.47 3.71 2.10
CA HIS A 70 8.81 2.75 1.19
C HIS A 70 9.80 2.04 0.27
N VAL A 71 10.96 2.66 0.01
CA VAL A 71 11.94 2.17 -0.98
C VAL A 71 13.33 1.82 -0.41
N CYS A 72 13.62 2.11 0.86
CA CYS A 72 14.99 1.99 1.39
C CYS A 72 15.56 0.58 1.36
N LYS A 73 14.73 -0.47 1.26
CA LYS A 73 15.18 -1.87 1.20
C LYS A 73 15.17 -2.47 -0.20
N LEU A 74 14.90 -1.70 -1.25
CA LEU A 74 14.90 -2.22 -2.62
C LEU A 74 16.20 -2.95 -2.96
N LYS A 75 17.35 -2.43 -2.53
CA LYS A 75 18.63 -3.12 -2.73
C LYS A 75 18.73 -4.44 -1.96
N VAL A 76 18.18 -4.50 -0.76
CA VAL A 76 18.17 -5.73 0.05
C VAL A 76 17.27 -6.77 -0.61
N LEU A 77 16.10 -6.35 -1.08
CA LEU A 77 15.16 -7.18 -1.83
C LEU A 77 15.82 -7.71 -3.11
N SER A 78 16.35 -6.81 -3.96
CA SER A 78 17.00 -7.17 -5.23
C SER A 78 18.18 -8.13 -5.09
N SER A 79 18.92 -8.07 -3.98
CA SER A 79 20.02 -9.01 -3.71
C SER A 79 19.57 -10.36 -3.14
N HIS A 80 18.33 -10.47 -2.66
CA HIS A 80 17.77 -11.67 -2.04
C HIS A 80 16.92 -12.49 -3.01
N VAL A 81 16.18 -11.81 -3.88
CA VAL A 81 15.35 -12.45 -4.91
C VAL A 81 16.20 -12.90 -6.10
N GLY A 82 15.70 -13.84 -6.90
CA GLY A 82 16.38 -14.28 -8.11
C GLY A 82 16.44 -13.18 -9.17
N ARG A 83 15.29 -12.51 -9.42
CA ARG A 83 15.17 -11.39 -10.35
C ARG A 83 13.87 -10.62 -10.11
N ILE A 84 13.87 -9.33 -10.42
CA ILE A 84 12.63 -8.52 -10.56
C ILE A 84 12.39 -8.34 -12.06
N LYS A 85 11.28 -8.87 -12.60
CA LYS A 85 11.00 -8.83 -14.04
C LYS A 85 10.42 -7.50 -14.48
N ASN A 86 9.42 -7.03 -13.75
CA ASN A 86 8.71 -5.79 -14.05
C ASN A 86 8.66 -4.91 -12.81
N VAL A 87 8.91 -3.62 -12.98
CA VAL A 87 8.67 -2.59 -11.97
C VAL A 87 7.58 -1.67 -12.50
N VAL A 88 6.55 -1.44 -11.70
CA VAL A 88 5.49 -0.46 -12.01
C VAL A 88 5.56 0.63 -10.94
N MET A 89 5.66 1.88 -11.36
CA MET A 89 5.92 3.03 -10.48
C MET A 89 5.23 4.31 -10.98
N PRO A 90 4.98 5.31 -10.13
CA PRO A 90 4.50 6.62 -10.55
C PRO A 90 5.37 7.23 -11.64
N LEU A 91 4.74 7.78 -12.69
CA LEU A 91 5.39 8.71 -13.59
C LEU A 91 5.56 10.05 -12.87
N LEU A 92 6.81 10.51 -12.81
CA LEU A 92 7.14 11.84 -12.31
C LEU A 92 7.39 12.79 -13.49
N SER A 93 6.77 13.97 -13.43
CA SER A 93 7.12 15.10 -14.29
C SER A 93 8.58 15.54 -14.07
N LYS A 94 9.11 16.33 -15.00
CA LYS A 94 10.47 16.85 -14.90
C LYS A 94 10.68 17.68 -13.63
N ASP A 95 9.71 18.52 -13.29
CA ASP A 95 9.75 19.41 -12.13
C ASP A 95 9.73 18.60 -10.83
N GLU A 96 8.90 17.55 -10.75
CA GLU A 96 8.85 16.64 -9.60
C GLU A 96 10.16 15.86 -9.44
N LYS A 97 10.75 15.37 -10.53
CA LYS A 97 12.07 14.70 -10.48
C LYS A 97 13.15 15.60 -9.90
N PHE A 98 13.22 16.86 -10.32
CA PHE A 98 14.18 17.83 -9.79
C PHE A 98 13.88 18.18 -8.33
N ARG A 99 12.60 18.36 -7.97
CA ARG A 99 12.18 18.61 -6.59
C ARG A 99 12.58 17.47 -5.66
N LEU A 100 12.18 16.23 -5.96
CA LEU A 100 12.52 15.05 -5.14
C LEU A 100 14.03 14.81 -5.07
N THR A 101 14.73 14.99 -6.20
CA THR A 101 16.19 14.93 -6.26
C THR A 101 16.83 15.91 -5.28
N ASN A 102 16.36 17.15 -5.26
CA ASN A 102 16.87 18.19 -4.37
C ASN A 102 16.52 17.93 -2.90
N LEU A 103 15.28 17.55 -2.61
CA LEU A 103 14.79 17.28 -1.26
C LEU A 103 15.49 16.07 -0.62
N PHE A 104 15.60 14.95 -1.33
CA PHE A 104 16.23 13.75 -0.79
C PHE A 104 17.74 13.90 -0.64
N ARG A 105 18.40 14.60 -1.57
CA ARG A 105 19.82 14.93 -1.44
C ARG A 105 20.09 15.75 -0.18
N ALA A 106 19.35 16.83 0.04
CA ALA A 106 19.46 17.66 1.24
C ALA A 106 19.14 16.84 2.50
N SER A 107 18.14 15.96 2.41
CA SER A 107 17.74 15.05 3.48
C SER A 107 18.74 13.91 3.74
N GLY A 108 19.82 13.79 2.97
CA GLY A 108 20.85 12.75 3.12
C GLY A 108 20.38 11.35 2.71
N PHE A 109 19.29 11.24 1.96
CA PHE A 109 18.79 9.99 1.41
C PHE A 109 19.17 9.93 -0.08
N ASN A 110 20.04 9.00 -0.47
CA ASN A 110 20.48 8.92 -1.86
C ASN A 110 19.62 7.95 -2.68
N LEU A 111 18.41 8.38 -3.02
CA LEU A 111 17.50 7.70 -3.96
C LEU A 111 17.64 8.22 -5.40
N LEU A 112 18.70 8.99 -5.66
CA LEU A 112 18.86 9.72 -6.93
C LEU A 112 18.88 8.81 -8.14
N LYS A 113 19.51 7.63 -8.02
CA LYS A 113 19.54 6.64 -9.11
C LYS A 113 18.14 6.08 -9.39
N LEU A 114 17.36 5.78 -8.34
CA LEU A 114 16.00 5.28 -8.49
C LEU A 114 15.09 6.30 -9.19
N ILE A 115 15.19 7.59 -8.82
CA ILE A 115 14.32 8.65 -9.36
C ILE A 115 14.73 9.06 -10.79
N ASN A 116 16.03 9.22 -11.04
CA ASN A 116 16.51 9.81 -12.29
C ASN A 116 16.86 8.76 -13.36
N SER A 117 17.05 7.49 -12.98
CA SER A 117 17.41 6.41 -13.89
C SER A 117 17.00 5.05 -13.32
N PRO A 118 15.69 4.81 -13.10
CA PRO A 118 15.21 3.56 -12.51
C PRO A 118 15.68 2.32 -13.28
N GLU A 119 15.80 2.40 -14.60
CA GLU A 119 16.31 1.32 -15.46
C GLU A 119 17.77 0.97 -15.12
N LYS A 120 18.58 1.98 -14.75
CA LYS A 120 19.96 1.75 -14.27
C LYS A 120 19.99 1.25 -12.82
N PHE A 121 18.99 1.60 -12.02
CA PHE A 121 18.88 1.12 -10.65
C PHE A 121 18.56 -0.38 -10.61
N PHE A 122 17.58 -0.83 -11.41
CA PHE A 122 17.14 -2.23 -11.47
C PHE A 122 17.93 -3.08 -12.47
N GLY A 123 18.63 -2.47 -13.42
CA GLY A 123 19.41 -3.17 -14.45
C GLY A 123 18.61 -3.43 -15.73
N SER A 124 19.33 -3.71 -16.82
CA SER A 124 18.77 -3.80 -18.19
C SER A 124 17.82 -4.96 -18.43
N THR A 125 17.81 -5.96 -17.56
CA THR A 125 16.91 -7.13 -17.65
C THR A 125 15.54 -6.89 -17.00
N THR A 126 15.38 -5.79 -16.27
CA THR A 126 14.13 -5.39 -15.62
C THR A 126 13.37 -4.41 -16.53
N ARG A 127 12.10 -4.70 -16.81
CA ARG A 127 11.20 -3.77 -17.51
C ARG A 127 10.63 -2.77 -16.51
N VAL A 128 10.77 -1.47 -16.77
CA VAL A 128 10.26 -0.41 -15.89
C VAL A 128 9.09 0.31 -16.57
N PHE A 129 7.93 0.31 -15.93
CA PHE A 129 6.70 0.96 -16.38
C PHE A 129 6.38 2.14 -15.48
N SER A 130 6.11 3.29 -16.09
CA SER A 130 5.68 4.48 -15.37
C SER A 130 4.19 4.74 -15.59
N VAL A 131 3.43 4.94 -14.52
CA VAL A 131 1.98 5.19 -14.56
C VAL A 131 1.73 6.70 -14.50
N ALA A 132 1.15 7.26 -15.56
CA ALA A 132 0.78 8.67 -15.65
C ALA A 132 -0.23 9.05 -14.55
N PRO A 133 -0.15 10.26 -13.98
CA PRO A 133 -1.14 10.74 -13.00
C PRO A 133 -2.57 10.57 -13.52
N GLY A 134 -3.49 10.20 -12.63
CA GLY A 134 -4.93 10.25 -12.92
C GLY A 134 -5.40 11.70 -13.11
N GLY A 135 -6.44 11.92 -13.92
CA GLY A 135 -6.98 13.27 -14.11
C GLY A 135 -7.78 13.77 -12.90
N ARG A 136 -8.16 15.05 -12.95
CA ARG A 136 -8.88 15.72 -11.85
C ARG A 136 -10.28 15.11 -11.68
N GLN A 137 -10.71 14.98 -10.42
CA GLN A 137 -12.00 14.43 -9.98
C GLN A 137 -13.25 15.12 -10.57
N ASP A 138 -13.05 16.26 -11.23
CA ASP A 138 -14.08 17.18 -11.73
C ASP A 138 -14.68 16.73 -13.08
N ALA A 139 -14.11 15.71 -13.73
CA ALA A 139 -14.70 15.09 -14.91
C ALA A 139 -15.26 13.71 -14.56
N ASP A 140 -16.53 13.46 -14.86
CA ASP A 140 -17.25 12.19 -14.69
C ASP A 140 -16.69 10.98 -15.49
N GLY A 141 -15.40 11.00 -15.87
CA GLY A 141 -14.83 10.12 -16.91
C GLY A 141 -13.49 9.45 -16.64
N ASP A 142 -12.88 9.58 -15.45
CA ASP A 142 -11.50 9.13 -15.18
C ASP A 142 -11.35 7.93 -14.23
N GLY A 143 -12.46 7.26 -13.87
CA GLY A 143 -12.38 5.87 -13.38
C GLY A 143 -11.82 4.94 -14.47
N PRO A 144 -11.38 3.71 -14.15
CA PRO A 144 -11.22 2.65 -15.13
C PRO A 144 -12.49 2.69 -15.97
N ARG A 145 -12.35 3.00 -17.26
CA ARG A 145 -13.42 2.85 -18.22
C ARG A 145 -13.59 1.35 -18.45
N ASP A 146 -14.73 0.97 -19.01
CA ASP A 146 -15.11 -0.39 -19.42
C ASP A 146 -14.23 -0.88 -20.59
N GLU A 147 -12.92 -0.81 -20.39
CA GLU A 147 -11.86 -1.24 -21.28
C GLU A 147 -11.36 -2.59 -20.77
N ALA A 148 -11.14 -3.49 -21.72
CA ALA A 148 -10.67 -4.84 -21.44
C ALA A 148 -9.28 -4.83 -20.78
N ALA A 149 -9.03 -5.80 -19.91
CA ALA A 149 -7.72 -6.01 -19.33
C ALA A 149 -6.65 -6.28 -20.40
N VAL A 150 -5.49 -5.66 -20.22
CA VAL A 150 -4.31 -5.79 -21.09
C VAL A 150 -3.31 -6.75 -20.44
N SER A 151 -2.85 -7.74 -21.21
CA SER A 151 -1.86 -8.70 -20.71
C SER A 151 -0.52 -8.02 -20.42
N LEU A 152 0.06 -8.31 -19.25
CA LEU A 152 1.38 -7.83 -18.84
C LEU A 152 2.47 -8.05 -19.90
N ASP A 153 2.45 -9.18 -20.61
CA ASP A 153 3.47 -9.53 -21.61
C ASP A 153 3.40 -8.62 -22.85
N SER A 154 2.21 -8.11 -23.15
CA SER A 154 1.97 -7.20 -24.28
C SER A 154 2.37 -5.74 -24.01
N LEU A 155 2.61 -5.37 -22.74
CA LEU A 155 2.96 -4.01 -22.37
C LEU A 155 4.39 -3.65 -22.81
N SER A 156 4.54 -2.44 -23.37
CA SER A 156 5.84 -1.86 -23.74
C SER A 156 6.30 -0.81 -22.72
N PRO A 157 7.52 -0.90 -22.18
CA PRO A 157 8.10 0.10 -21.25
C PRO A 157 8.30 1.50 -21.85
N THR A 158 8.20 1.64 -23.18
CA THR A 158 8.52 2.89 -23.89
C THR A 158 7.46 3.98 -23.75
N LYS A 159 6.23 3.60 -23.39
CA LYS A 159 5.12 4.53 -23.20
C LYS A 159 4.68 4.47 -21.74
N SER A 160 4.30 5.60 -21.19
CA SER A 160 3.66 5.62 -19.87
C SER A 160 2.32 4.89 -19.94
N LEU A 161 2.05 4.10 -18.90
CA LEU A 161 0.74 3.50 -18.68
C LEU A 161 -0.21 4.59 -18.17
N ARG A 162 -1.48 4.53 -18.57
CA ARG A 162 -2.50 5.39 -17.96
C ARG A 162 -2.86 4.88 -16.55
N SER A 163 -3.22 5.78 -15.65
CA SER A 163 -3.87 5.39 -14.39
C SER A 163 -5.18 4.66 -14.67
N GLY A 164 -5.49 3.63 -13.88
CA GLY A 164 -6.70 2.83 -14.04
C GLY A 164 -6.61 1.72 -15.10
N VAL A 165 -5.44 1.51 -15.74
CA VAL A 165 -5.28 0.40 -16.69
C VAL A 165 -5.43 -0.95 -15.97
N LYS A 166 -6.27 -1.84 -16.50
CA LYS A 166 -6.41 -3.21 -15.99
C LYS A 166 -5.27 -4.07 -16.56
N ILE A 167 -4.34 -4.48 -15.72
CA ILE A 167 -3.23 -5.36 -16.09
C ILE A 167 -3.61 -6.78 -15.73
N SER A 168 -3.87 -7.61 -16.74
CA SER A 168 -4.09 -9.05 -16.54
C SER A 168 -2.76 -9.78 -16.51
N VAL A 169 -2.71 -10.81 -15.66
CA VAL A 169 -1.54 -11.67 -15.53
C VAL A 169 -1.73 -12.91 -16.40
N PRO A 170 -0.83 -13.19 -17.35
CA PRO A 170 -0.94 -14.34 -18.23
C PRO A 170 -0.53 -15.60 -17.47
N ILE A 171 -1.41 -16.10 -16.63
CA ILE A 171 -1.21 -17.39 -15.99
C ILE A 171 -1.67 -18.47 -16.98
N GLY A 172 -0.91 -18.77 -18.03
CA GLY A 172 -1.12 -19.93 -18.93
C GLY A 172 -2.54 -20.19 -19.47
N THR A 173 -2.85 -21.45 -19.83
CA THR A 173 -4.19 -21.92 -20.26
C THR A 173 -5.12 -22.15 -19.07
N VAL A 174 -5.12 -21.20 -18.13
CA VAL A 174 -5.85 -21.36 -16.88
C VAL A 174 -7.35 -21.41 -17.13
N PRO A 175 -8.09 -22.22 -16.34
CA PRO A 175 -9.54 -22.29 -16.45
C PRO A 175 -10.16 -20.90 -16.44
N HIS A 176 -11.36 -20.78 -17.03
CA HIS A 176 -12.22 -19.58 -17.05
C HIS A 176 -12.49 -18.91 -15.68
N SER A 177 -11.90 -19.40 -14.58
CA SER A 177 -12.06 -18.97 -13.20
C SER A 177 -10.95 -18.04 -12.67
N HIS A 178 -9.90 -17.71 -13.44
CA HIS A 178 -8.87 -16.77 -13.00
C HIS A 178 -8.97 -15.46 -13.78
N ASP A 179 -9.80 -14.56 -13.25
CA ASP A 179 -10.10 -13.23 -13.77
C ASP A 179 -9.35 -12.14 -13.00
N TRP A 180 -8.15 -12.43 -12.50
CA TRP A 180 -7.42 -11.52 -11.62
C TRP A 180 -6.71 -10.40 -12.40
N VAL A 181 -6.87 -9.16 -11.93
CA VAL A 181 -6.24 -7.97 -12.51
C VAL A 181 -5.54 -7.13 -11.44
N PHE A 182 -4.52 -6.41 -11.89
CA PHE A 182 -3.89 -5.33 -11.13
C PHE A 182 -4.24 -3.99 -11.78
N ILE A 183 -4.75 -3.04 -11.00
CA ILE A 183 -5.15 -1.72 -11.50
C ILE A 183 -4.34 -0.65 -10.75
N PRO A 184 -3.21 -0.19 -11.29
CA PRO A 184 -2.46 0.91 -10.71
C PRO A 184 -3.11 2.26 -11.04
N TYR A 185 -3.19 3.13 -10.04
CA TYR A 185 -3.69 4.49 -10.15
C TYR A 185 -2.71 5.44 -9.48
N ASN A 186 -1.99 6.22 -10.26
CA ASN A 186 -1.05 7.22 -9.76
C ASN A 186 -1.81 8.49 -9.37
N TYR A 187 -2.02 8.71 -8.08
CA TYR A 187 -2.62 9.93 -7.59
C TYR A 187 -1.56 11.01 -7.40
N GLU A 188 -1.79 12.22 -7.91
CA GLU A 188 -0.94 13.41 -7.69
C GLU A 188 -1.73 14.48 -6.91
N SER A 189 -1.24 14.83 -5.72
CA SER A 189 -1.86 15.80 -4.82
C SER A 189 -1.38 17.23 -5.12
N ALA A 190 -2.23 18.01 -5.77
CA ALA A 190 -2.03 19.45 -5.93
C ALA A 190 -2.05 20.18 -4.57
N THR A 191 -2.84 19.70 -3.60
CA THR A 191 -2.94 20.26 -2.25
C THR A 191 -1.63 20.10 -1.49
N ASN A 192 -1.06 18.90 -1.46
CA ASN A 192 0.22 18.63 -0.79
C ASN A 192 1.35 19.41 -1.45
N LEU A 193 1.31 19.57 -2.78
CA LEU A 193 2.26 20.39 -3.49
C LEU A 193 2.21 21.86 -3.04
N ALA A 194 1.01 22.45 -2.98
CA ALA A 194 0.84 23.83 -2.53
C ALA A 194 1.29 24.03 -1.07
N LEU A 195 0.97 23.09 -0.18
CA LEU A 195 1.41 23.12 1.22
C LEU A 195 2.94 23.03 1.34
N LEU A 196 3.56 22.13 0.59
CA LEU A 196 5.02 21.99 0.55
C LEU A 196 5.68 23.27 0.04
N GLU A 197 5.18 23.86 -1.05
CA GLU A 197 5.73 25.10 -1.62
C GLU A 197 5.60 26.28 -0.66
N ALA A 198 4.48 26.38 0.07
CA ALA A 198 4.31 27.38 1.12
C ALA A 198 5.32 27.19 2.26
N GLU A 199 5.51 25.95 2.74
CA GLU A 199 6.47 25.65 3.82
C GLU A 199 7.93 25.86 3.40
N LEU A 200 8.29 25.53 2.16
CA LEU A 200 9.62 25.83 1.61
C LEU A 200 9.87 27.34 1.54
N THR A 201 8.87 28.10 1.10
CA THR A 201 8.97 29.57 1.00
C THR A 201 9.18 30.20 2.37
N LYS A 202 8.45 29.75 3.41
CA LYS A 202 8.60 30.24 4.79
C LYS A 202 10.01 30.10 5.35
N VAL A 203 10.75 29.07 4.92
CA VAL A 203 12.13 28.83 5.35
C VAL A 203 13.18 29.39 4.37
N GLY A 204 12.77 30.22 3.42
CA GLY A 204 13.66 30.88 2.46
C GLY A 204 14.15 29.99 1.31
N ILE A 205 13.54 28.82 1.10
CA ILE A 205 13.90 27.92 0.00
C ILE A 205 13.07 28.29 -1.24
N SER A 206 13.76 28.57 -2.34
CA SER A 206 13.11 28.95 -3.60
C SER A 206 12.37 27.75 -4.24
N THR A 207 11.04 27.88 -4.36
CA THR A 207 10.16 26.91 -5.03
C THR A 207 10.42 26.82 -6.53
N HIS A 208 10.92 27.90 -7.15
CA HIS A 208 11.37 27.87 -8.54
C HIS A 208 12.70 27.11 -8.70
N ARG A 209 13.72 27.41 -7.89
CA ARG A 209 15.03 26.75 -8.04
C ARG A 209 14.99 25.28 -7.66
N ILE A 210 14.21 24.91 -6.64
CA ILE A 210 14.11 23.51 -6.22
C ILE A 210 13.53 22.59 -7.30
N LYS A 211 12.73 23.13 -8.24
CA LYS A 211 12.15 22.38 -9.36
C LYS A 211 12.88 22.54 -10.69
N THR A 212 13.82 23.49 -10.82
CA THR A 212 14.51 23.80 -12.09
C THR A 212 16.02 23.54 -12.06
N ASP A 213 16.65 23.67 -10.89
CA ASP A 213 18.09 23.52 -10.70
C ASP A 213 18.36 22.23 -9.92
N PRO A 214 18.76 21.12 -10.57
CA PRO A 214 19.01 19.85 -9.90
C PRO A 214 20.23 19.88 -8.96
N LYS A 215 20.99 21.00 -8.92
CA LYS A 215 22.16 21.22 -8.05
C LYS A 215 21.84 22.17 -6.89
N TYR A 216 20.61 22.70 -6.80
CA TYR A 216 20.24 23.74 -5.84
C TYR A 216 20.58 23.39 -4.38
N THR A 217 20.46 22.11 -4.01
CA THR A 217 20.72 21.64 -2.63
C THR A 217 22.09 21.01 -2.42
N LEU A 218 23.03 21.15 -3.38
CA LEU A 218 24.43 20.72 -3.19
C LEU A 218 25.17 21.62 -2.20
N ASP A 219 24.85 22.93 -2.23
CA ASP A 219 25.40 23.87 -1.28
C ASP A 219 24.60 23.82 0.02
N LYS A 220 25.22 23.23 1.05
CA LYS A 220 24.62 23.09 2.39
C LYS A 220 24.45 24.41 3.12
N SER A 221 25.13 25.48 2.67
CA SER A 221 24.91 26.83 3.19
C SER A 221 23.56 27.41 2.72
N ILE A 222 23.04 26.91 1.59
CA ILE A 222 21.75 27.32 1.01
C ILE A 222 20.61 26.45 1.56
N VAL A 223 20.77 25.12 1.57
CA VAL A 223 19.73 24.19 2.05
C VAL A 223 20.31 23.14 2.99
N GLY A 224 20.01 23.27 4.29
CA GLY A 224 20.44 22.33 5.32
C GLY A 224 19.47 21.17 5.57
N ARG A 225 20.01 19.98 5.88
CA ARG A 225 19.23 18.77 6.23
C ARG A 225 18.20 18.99 7.34
N LYS A 226 18.56 19.79 8.36
CA LYS A 226 17.67 20.09 9.49
C LYS A 226 16.47 20.93 9.06
N ILE A 227 16.66 21.87 8.14
CA ILE A 227 15.60 22.73 7.61
C ILE A 227 14.58 21.88 6.85
N ILE A 228 15.05 21.03 5.93
CA ILE A 228 14.19 20.12 5.18
C ILE A 228 13.43 19.18 6.12
N LYS A 229 14.11 18.55 7.09
CA LYS A 229 13.41 17.74 8.10
C LYS A 229 12.32 18.52 8.85
N GLY A 230 12.57 19.79 9.17
CA GLY A 230 11.60 20.68 9.80
C GLY A 230 10.39 20.95 8.91
N VAL A 231 10.60 21.21 7.62
CA VAL A 231 9.51 21.35 6.63
C VAL A 231 8.64 20.09 6.61
N TYR A 232 9.26 18.91 6.50
CA TYR A 232 8.53 17.63 6.47
C TYR A 232 7.70 17.40 7.73
N SER A 233 8.23 17.71 8.91
CA SER A 233 7.51 17.50 10.18
C SER A 233 6.25 18.37 10.36
N ARG A 234 6.08 19.41 9.54
CA ARG A 234 4.92 20.31 9.59
C ARG A 234 3.84 19.97 8.58
N LEU A 235 4.10 19.05 7.65
CA LEU A 235 3.14 18.66 6.65
C LEU A 235 2.28 17.49 7.18
N PRO A 236 0.95 17.57 7.09
CA PRO A 236 0.06 16.47 7.46
C PRO A 236 0.33 15.26 6.55
N GLY A 237 0.60 14.10 7.12
CA GLY A 237 0.92 12.88 6.36
C GLY A 237 2.29 12.88 5.66
N GLY A 238 3.11 13.93 5.81
CA GLY A 238 4.39 14.05 5.12
C GLY A 238 4.28 14.76 3.76
N ILE A 239 5.16 14.42 2.81
CA ILE A 239 5.29 15.14 1.53
C ILE A 239 4.69 14.41 0.34
N ASN A 240 4.01 13.27 0.52
CA ASN A 240 3.68 12.38 -0.60
C ASN A 240 2.83 13.12 -1.64
N LEU A 241 3.53 13.67 -2.64
CA LEU A 241 2.95 14.42 -3.75
C LEU A 241 2.29 13.44 -4.69
N ASN A 242 2.89 12.26 -4.83
CA ASN A 242 2.36 11.17 -5.60
C ASN A 242 2.28 9.95 -4.71
N SER A 243 1.19 9.20 -4.83
CA SER A 243 1.07 7.87 -4.27
C SER A 243 0.27 7.01 -5.24
N MET A 244 0.88 5.92 -5.70
CA MET A 244 0.23 4.98 -6.59
C MET A 244 -0.53 3.96 -5.78
N ILE A 245 -1.85 4.01 -5.90
CA ILE A 245 -2.79 3.05 -5.34
C ILE A 245 -2.87 1.86 -6.30
N VAL A 246 -2.95 0.63 -5.79
CA VAL A 246 -3.07 -0.57 -6.62
C VAL A 246 -4.21 -1.43 -6.11
N TYR A 247 -5.22 -1.64 -6.95
CA TYR A 247 -6.16 -2.74 -6.76
C TYR A 247 -5.52 -4.05 -7.21
N SER A 248 -5.68 -5.11 -6.41
CA SER A 248 -5.37 -6.49 -6.73
C SER A 248 -6.58 -7.36 -6.39
N GLY A 249 -7.24 -7.88 -7.41
CA GLY A 249 -8.46 -8.66 -7.22
C GLY A 249 -9.07 -9.14 -8.52
N PRO A 250 -10.23 -9.81 -8.44
CA PRO A 250 -10.99 -10.19 -9.61
C PRO A 250 -11.45 -8.98 -10.41
N GLU A 251 -11.47 -9.09 -11.73
CA GLU A 251 -12.05 -8.11 -12.64
C GLU A 251 -13.58 -8.17 -12.60
N ASN A 252 -14.16 -9.37 -12.40
CA ASN A 252 -15.59 -9.58 -12.49
C ASN A 252 -16.19 -10.04 -11.15
N ARG A 253 -17.42 -9.59 -10.88
CA ARG A 253 -18.22 -10.01 -9.71
C ARG A 253 -18.53 -11.52 -9.69
N THR A 254 -18.47 -12.16 -10.84
CA THR A 254 -18.75 -13.59 -11.02
C THR A 254 -17.56 -14.49 -10.70
N SER A 255 -16.41 -13.93 -10.29
CA SER A 255 -15.26 -14.72 -9.87
C SER A 255 -15.68 -15.76 -8.83
N ARG A 256 -15.02 -16.93 -8.85
CA ARG A 256 -15.23 -17.99 -7.86
C ARG A 256 -14.18 -17.97 -6.74
N LEU A 257 -13.16 -17.12 -6.86
CA LEU A 257 -12.12 -16.99 -5.85
C LEU A 257 -12.67 -16.32 -4.60
N ARG A 258 -12.39 -16.89 -3.45
CA ARG A 258 -12.89 -16.42 -2.15
C ARG A 258 -11.75 -16.36 -1.16
N LEU A 259 -11.80 -15.41 -0.24
CA LEU A 259 -10.91 -15.42 0.92
C LEU A 259 -11.29 -16.64 1.75
N ARG A 260 -10.38 -17.62 1.87
CA ARG A 260 -10.66 -18.91 2.47
C ARG A 260 -10.87 -18.80 3.98
N GLU A 261 -11.98 -19.38 4.41
CA GLU A 261 -12.26 -19.75 5.77
C GLU A 261 -11.62 -21.13 6.02
N ASN A 262 -10.68 -21.25 6.97
CA ASN A 262 -10.24 -22.56 7.43
C ASN A 262 -10.02 -22.49 8.94
N LEU A 263 -10.78 -23.26 9.71
CA LEU A 263 -10.78 -23.31 11.18
C LEU A 263 -9.39 -23.48 11.84
N GLN A 264 -8.37 -23.92 11.10
CA GLN A 264 -6.99 -24.09 11.58
C GLN A 264 -6.03 -22.97 11.11
N ASP A 265 -6.39 -22.24 10.05
CA ASP A 265 -5.58 -21.21 9.37
C ASP A 265 -6.31 -19.85 9.30
N ARG A 266 -7.33 -19.61 10.15
CA ARG A 266 -8.14 -18.38 10.14
C ARG A 266 -7.25 -17.14 10.30
N ILE A 267 -7.69 -16.02 9.74
CA ILE A 267 -7.20 -14.72 10.18
C ILE A 267 -7.51 -14.63 11.67
N LYS A 268 -6.49 -14.69 12.52
CA LYS A 268 -6.66 -14.72 13.97
C LYS A 268 -6.97 -13.32 14.50
N LEU A 269 -8.12 -12.77 14.10
CA LEU A 269 -8.58 -11.44 14.49
C LEU A 269 -8.72 -11.33 16.01
N HIS A 270 -9.12 -12.41 16.69
CA HIS A 270 -9.17 -12.49 18.15
C HIS A 270 -7.82 -12.25 18.85
N ARG A 271 -6.68 -12.45 18.17
CA ARG A 271 -5.35 -12.20 18.73
C ARG A 271 -4.94 -10.74 18.64
N ILE A 272 -5.77 -9.88 18.06
CA ILE A 272 -5.41 -8.49 17.87
C ILE A 272 -5.54 -7.73 19.20
N PRO A 273 -4.44 -7.21 19.77
CA PRO A 273 -4.45 -6.64 21.12
C PRO A 273 -5.40 -5.45 21.31
N TRP A 274 -5.72 -4.70 20.25
CA TRP A 274 -6.57 -3.51 20.35
C TRP A 274 -8.04 -3.83 20.63
N LEU A 275 -8.53 -5.02 20.29
CA LEU A 275 -9.93 -5.42 20.56
C LEU A 275 -10.27 -5.37 22.04
N LYS A 276 -9.29 -5.71 22.90
CA LYS A 276 -9.45 -5.60 24.36
C LYS A 276 -9.47 -4.15 24.83
N SER A 277 -8.60 -3.30 24.28
CA SER A 277 -8.56 -1.88 24.66
C SER A 277 -9.74 -1.06 24.11
N HIS A 278 -10.46 -1.57 23.12
CA HIS A 278 -11.64 -0.94 22.51
C HIS A 278 -12.92 -1.76 22.74
N ALA A 279 -12.93 -2.68 23.70
CA ALA A 279 -14.03 -3.61 23.92
C ALA A 279 -15.39 -2.92 24.08
N GLY A 280 -15.44 -1.72 24.69
CA GLY A 280 -16.66 -0.93 24.79
C GLY A 280 -17.23 -0.48 23.45
N LEU A 281 -16.38 -0.03 22.52
CA LEU A 281 -16.78 0.38 21.17
C LEU A 281 -17.15 -0.83 20.31
N VAL A 282 -16.38 -1.91 20.41
CA VAL A 282 -16.71 -3.17 19.73
C VAL A 282 -18.06 -3.69 20.21
N ALA A 283 -18.32 -3.64 21.52
CA ALA A 283 -19.60 -4.02 22.11
C ALA A 283 -20.75 -3.03 21.81
N GLN A 284 -20.44 -1.78 21.49
CA GLN A 284 -21.43 -0.81 21.02
C GLN A 284 -21.82 -1.12 19.57
N LYS A 285 -20.84 -1.41 18.70
CA LYS A 285 -21.07 -1.74 17.30
C LYS A 285 -21.70 -3.12 17.13
N TYR A 286 -21.23 -4.08 17.91
CA TYR A 286 -21.64 -5.48 17.91
C TYR A 286 -22.14 -5.85 19.30
N PRO A 287 -23.41 -5.54 19.66
CA PRO A 287 -23.95 -5.81 20.99
C PRO A 287 -23.78 -7.26 21.44
N VAL A 288 -23.84 -8.20 20.50
CA VAL A 288 -23.63 -9.64 20.73
C VAL A 288 -22.23 -9.96 21.26
N TRP A 289 -21.22 -9.12 20.99
CA TRP A 289 -19.85 -9.24 21.50
C TRP A 289 -19.79 -9.34 23.02
N LYS A 290 -20.71 -8.68 23.74
CA LYS A 290 -20.75 -8.67 25.20
C LYS A 290 -20.89 -10.08 25.78
N TYR A 291 -21.59 -10.97 25.08
CA TYR A 291 -21.79 -12.36 25.50
C TYR A 291 -20.53 -13.23 25.30
N TYR A 292 -19.66 -12.87 24.36
CA TYR A 292 -18.38 -13.54 24.11
C TYR A 292 -17.25 -13.01 25.01
N PHE A 293 -17.34 -11.76 25.45
CA PHE A 293 -16.33 -11.08 26.29
C PHE A 293 -16.41 -11.47 27.77
N LEU A 294 -17.60 -11.82 28.28
CA LEU A 294 -17.86 -11.94 29.72
C LEU A 294 -17.44 -13.27 30.37
N GLY A 295 -16.78 -14.19 29.65
CA GLY A 295 -16.60 -15.54 30.18
C GLY A 295 -15.31 -16.31 29.92
N SER A 296 -14.36 -15.91 29.06
CA SER A 296 -13.35 -16.92 28.68
C SER A 296 -12.01 -16.43 28.13
N ASN A 297 -10.95 -17.12 28.55
CA ASN A 297 -9.75 -17.36 27.74
C ASN A 297 -10.06 -18.28 26.52
N ASP A 298 -11.33 -18.47 26.14
CA ASP A 298 -11.75 -19.35 25.05
C ASP A 298 -11.77 -18.56 23.74
N LEU A 299 -10.61 -18.54 23.11
CA LEU A 299 -10.38 -17.90 21.82
C LEU A 299 -11.35 -18.40 20.73
N ARG A 300 -11.93 -19.60 20.88
CA ARG A 300 -12.85 -20.20 19.90
C ARG A 300 -14.19 -19.47 19.81
N ALA A 301 -14.67 -18.92 20.93
CA ALA A 301 -15.95 -18.20 20.94
C ALA A 301 -15.81 -16.83 20.25
N LEU A 302 -14.66 -16.17 20.42
CA LEU A 302 -14.32 -14.96 19.67
C LEU A 302 -14.12 -15.24 18.18
N ASP A 303 -13.47 -16.35 17.82
CA ASP A 303 -13.35 -16.79 16.43
C ASP A 303 -14.72 -16.96 15.78
N PHE A 304 -15.64 -17.69 16.43
CA PHE A 304 -16.99 -17.90 15.92
C PHE A 304 -17.74 -16.58 15.67
N PHE A 305 -17.65 -15.62 16.59
CA PHE A 305 -18.24 -14.29 16.38
C PHE A 305 -17.69 -13.61 15.13
N PHE A 306 -16.37 -13.64 14.93
CA PHE A 306 -15.76 -13.02 13.77
C PHE A 306 -16.12 -13.74 12.47
N ASP A 307 -16.28 -15.06 12.51
CA ASP A 307 -16.68 -15.82 11.33
C ASP A 307 -18.10 -15.48 10.90
N ASP A 308 -19.04 -15.44 11.85
CA ASP A 308 -20.45 -15.13 11.59
C ASP A 308 -20.62 -13.66 11.16
N GLU A 309 -20.06 -12.72 11.92
CA GLU A 309 -20.25 -11.29 11.67
C GLU A 309 -19.56 -10.81 10.37
N PHE A 310 -18.49 -11.49 9.96
CA PHE A 310 -17.69 -11.11 8.80
C PHE A 310 -17.70 -12.16 7.67
N GLU A 311 -18.66 -13.09 7.68
CA GLU A 311 -18.78 -14.15 6.66
C GLU A 311 -18.80 -13.54 5.24
N TYR A 312 -19.51 -12.43 5.06
CA TYR A 312 -19.59 -11.71 3.78
C TYR A 312 -18.22 -11.22 3.28
N LEU A 313 -17.30 -10.84 4.17
CA LEU A 313 -15.93 -10.44 3.76
C LEU A 313 -15.17 -11.58 3.09
N PHE A 314 -15.50 -12.84 3.41
CA PHE A 314 -14.90 -14.00 2.76
C PHE A 314 -15.27 -14.09 1.26
N GLN A 315 -16.35 -13.41 0.86
CA GLN A 315 -16.78 -13.32 -0.53
C GLN A 315 -16.03 -12.26 -1.35
N LEU A 316 -15.22 -11.41 -0.70
CA LEU A 316 -14.59 -10.23 -1.27
C LEU A 316 -13.05 -10.34 -1.27
N PRO A 317 -12.44 -11.08 -2.22
CA PRO A 317 -10.99 -11.34 -2.21
C PRO A 317 -10.13 -10.13 -2.63
N GLY A 318 -10.75 -9.08 -3.17
CA GLY A 318 -10.08 -7.88 -3.66
C GLY A 318 -9.40 -7.09 -2.55
N CYS A 319 -8.22 -6.55 -2.85
CA CYS A 319 -7.43 -5.73 -1.95
C CYS A 319 -6.99 -4.45 -2.65
N ILE A 320 -7.02 -3.33 -1.93
CA ILE A 320 -6.45 -2.07 -2.36
C ILE A 320 -5.24 -1.76 -1.48
N TYR A 321 -4.06 -1.73 -2.12
CA TYR A 321 -2.84 -1.17 -1.54
C TYR A 321 -2.82 0.32 -1.82
N THR A 322 -2.66 1.12 -0.77
CA THR A 322 -2.86 2.57 -0.81
C THR A 322 -1.56 3.35 -0.72
N GLY A 323 -0.46 2.68 -0.34
CA GLY A 323 0.79 3.35 -0.04
C GLY A 323 0.54 4.35 1.09
N ASP A 324 0.86 5.61 0.82
CA ASP A 324 0.61 6.75 1.70
C ASP A 324 -0.21 7.83 0.96
N VAL A 325 -1.32 7.42 0.32
CA VAL A 325 -2.29 8.38 -0.20
C VAL A 325 -3.09 9.02 0.95
N ASP A 326 -3.41 10.30 0.82
CA ASP A 326 -4.29 10.99 1.78
C ASP A 326 -5.76 10.70 1.44
N PHE A 327 -6.48 10.04 2.35
CA PHE A 327 -7.89 9.69 2.14
C PHE A 327 -8.82 10.91 2.10
N ASN A 328 -8.40 12.08 2.60
CA ASN A 328 -9.19 13.30 2.44
C ASN A 328 -9.20 13.82 1.01
N GLN A 329 -8.32 13.30 0.14
CA GLN A 329 -8.09 13.86 -1.19
C GLN A 329 -8.42 12.89 -2.32
N VAL A 330 -8.74 11.63 -2.01
CA VAL A 330 -9.05 10.59 -2.99
C VAL A 330 -10.28 9.79 -2.60
N GLU A 331 -11.30 9.85 -3.45
CA GLU A 331 -12.47 8.98 -3.36
C GLU A 331 -12.15 7.60 -3.95
N ILE A 332 -11.44 6.75 -3.20
CA ILE A 332 -11.05 5.39 -3.63
C ILE A 332 -12.23 4.56 -4.17
N PRO A 333 -13.44 4.56 -3.54
CA PRO A 333 -14.59 3.82 -4.08
C PRO A 333 -15.00 4.31 -5.48
N ARG A 334 -14.86 5.61 -5.77
CA ARG A 334 -15.13 6.18 -7.09
C ARG A 334 -14.04 5.80 -8.10
N VAL A 335 -12.76 5.88 -7.68
CA VAL A 335 -11.61 5.47 -8.49
C VAL A 335 -11.72 4.00 -8.90
N PHE A 336 -12.15 3.12 -8.00
CA PHE A 336 -12.26 1.68 -8.28
C PHE A 336 -13.70 1.20 -8.44
N ARG A 337 -14.64 2.07 -8.83
CA ARG A 337 -16.09 1.79 -8.85
C ARG A 337 -16.50 0.48 -9.54
N GLU A 338 -15.80 0.11 -10.61
CA GLU A 338 -16.10 -1.11 -11.37
C GLU A 338 -15.81 -2.37 -10.56
N VAL A 339 -14.78 -2.30 -9.71
CA VAL A 339 -14.27 -3.44 -8.93
C VAL A 339 -14.48 -3.31 -7.42
N TRP A 340 -15.05 -2.19 -6.95
CA TRP A 340 -15.21 -1.87 -5.54
C TRP A 340 -16.03 -2.92 -4.79
N ASP A 341 -17.06 -3.46 -5.44
CA ASP A 341 -17.92 -4.51 -4.87
C ASP A 341 -17.21 -5.86 -4.71
N GLN A 342 -15.93 -5.98 -5.06
CA GLN A 342 -15.09 -7.15 -4.78
C GLN A 342 -14.04 -6.88 -3.68
N VAL A 343 -13.95 -5.65 -3.16
CA VAL A 343 -12.91 -5.22 -2.21
C VAL A 343 -13.27 -5.65 -0.79
N GLY A 344 -12.61 -6.66 -0.25
CA GLY A 344 -12.73 -7.02 1.17
C GLY A 344 -11.64 -6.43 2.04
N THR A 345 -10.57 -5.89 1.43
CA THR A 345 -9.39 -5.40 2.13
C THR A 345 -8.96 -4.04 1.61
N LEU A 346 -8.77 -3.07 2.52
CA LEU A 346 -8.29 -1.73 2.22
C LEU A 346 -7.14 -1.39 3.15
N GLN A 347 -5.92 -1.30 2.61
CA GLN A 347 -4.75 -0.86 3.39
C GLN A 347 -4.97 0.56 3.90
N ILE A 348 -4.75 0.80 5.20
CA ILE A 348 -4.80 2.15 5.77
C ILE A 348 -3.43 2.83 5.56
N PRO A 349 -3.38 3.99 4.89
CA PRO A 349 -2.15 4.71 4.60
C PRO A 349 -1.61 5.45 5.82
N HIS A 350 -0.40 5.98 5.72
CA HIS A 350 0.23 6.85 6.72
C HIS A 350 0.22 6.27 8.13
N HIS A 351 0.24 4.94 8.23
CA HIS A 351 0.22 4.19 9.49
C HIS A 351 -0.99 4.54 10.38
N GLY A 352 -2.09 5.02 9.76
CA GLY A 352 -3.31 5.48 10.43
C GLY A 352 -3.17 6.86 11.08
N ALA A 353 -2.59 7.84 10.37
CA ALA A 353 -2.57 9.23 10.81
C ALA A 353 -3.93 9.90 10.65
N ALA A 354 -4.51 10.40 11.76
CA ALA A 354 -5.82 11.06 11.76
C ALA A 354 -5.95 12.24 10.77
N PRO A 355 -4.93 13.11 10.57
CA PRO A 355 -5.05 14.21 9.60
C PRO A 355 -5.24 13.77 8.15
N CYS A 356 -4.97 12.51 7.82
CA CYS A 356 -5.01 11.97 6.46
C CYS A 356 -6.13 10.94 6.26
N PHE A 357 -7.13 10.94 7.15
CA PHE A 357 -8.13 9.89 7.24
C PHE A 357 -9.54 10.47 7.29
N ASP A 358 -10.21 10.50 6.14
CA ASP A 358 -11.66 10.67 6.05
C ASP A 358 -12.32 9.28 6.19
N ASP A 359 -13.19 9.13 7.19
CA ASP A 359 -13.89 7.87 7.46
C ASP A 359 -15.02 7.57 6.46
N SER A 360 -15.40 8.54 5.64
CA SER A 360 -16.43 8.40 4.60
C SER A 360 -16.11 7.26 3.62
N ILE A 361 -14.82 6.97 3.41
CA ILE A 361 -14.31 5.87 2.59
C ILE A 361 -14.77 4.48 3.07
N LEU A 362 -15.13 4.35 4.35
CA LEU A 362 -15.59 3.10 4.96
C LEU A 362 -17.11 2.93 4.91
N LYS A 363 -17.85 3.91 4.41
CA LYS A 363 -19.32 3.85 4.39
C LYS A 363 -19.80 2.82 3.37
N GLY A 364 -20.77 2.01 3.79
CA GLY A 364 -21.49 1.08 2.90
C GLY A 364 -20.80 -0.26 2.66
N GLN A 365 -19.59 -0.49 3.16
CA GLN A 365 -18.86 -1.75 2.97
C GLN A 365 -18.03 -2.10 4.20
N LYS A 366 -18.23 -3.31 4.74
CA LYS A 366 -17.30 -3.86 5.73
C LYS A 366 -15.96 -4.12 5.05
N LEU A 367 -14.85 -3.88 5.75
CA LEU A 367 -13.49 -4.04 5.23
C LEU A 367 -12.54 -4.60 6.29
N ILE A 368 -11.53 -5.36 5.86
CA ILE A 368 -10.32 -5.64 6.62
C ILE A 368 -9.33 -4.51 6.33
N CYS A 369 -8.84 -3.87 7.39
CA CYS A 369 -8.05 -2.64 7.32
C CYS A 369 -6.63 -2.87 7.89
N PRO A 370 -5.71 -3.49 7.12
CA PRO A 370 -4.33 -3.64 7.54
C PRO A 370 -3.62 -2.28 7.62
N ILE A 371 -2.89 -2.08 8.72
CA ILE A 371 -2.18 -0.85 9.06
C ILE A 371 -0.73 -1.20 9.36
N ALA A 372 0.19 -0.88 8.44
CA ALA A 372 1.62 -1.04 8.65
C ALA A 372 2.12 0.06 9.60
N VAL A 373 2.55 -0.31 10.80
CA VAL A 373 2.94 0.66 11.84
C VAL A 373 4.09 0.16 12.69
N GLY A 374 5.06 1.04 12.96
CA GLY A 374 6.22 0.73 13.78
C GLY A 374 5.90 0.82 15.27
N THR A 375 6.36 -0.13 16.09
CA THR A 375 6.00 -0.16 17.52
C THR A 375 6.56 1.01 18.34
N LYS A 376 7.68 1.58 17.90
CA LYS A 376 8.22 2.84 18.46
C LYS A 376 7.25 4.01 18.28
N PHE A 377 6.44 3.99 17.21
CA PHE A 377 5.51 5.05 16.87
C PHE A 377 4.17 4.93 17.59
N LEU A 378 3.77 3.71 17.99
CA LEU A 378 2.62 3.50 18.89
C LEU A 378 2.75 4.33 20.18
N ARG A 379 3.95 4.33 20.78
CA ARG A 379 4.18 5.01 22.06
C ARG A 379 4.52 6.49 21.92
N LYS A 380 5.22 6.87 20.86
CA LYS A 380 5.78 8.22 20.71
C LYS A 380 4.88 9.19 19.94
N TYR A 381 4.15 8.69 18.95
CA TYR A 381 3.35 9.52 18.04
C TYR A 381 1.86 9.16 18.07
N GLY A 382 1.48 8.09 18.78
CA GLY A 382 0.09 7.66 18.88
C GLY A 382 -0.47 7.17 17.55
N HIS A 383 0.36 6.60 16.67
CA HIS A 383 -0.09 5.96 15.43
C HIS A 383 -0.26 4.44 15.62
N PRO A 384 -1.34 3.82 15.11
CA PRO A 384 -2.49 4.47 14.47
C PRO A 384 -3.26 5.32 15.48
N ALA A 385 -3.78 6.45 15.03
CA ALA A 385 -4.53 7.36 15.89
C ALA A 385 -5.79 6.67 16.43
N LYS A 386 -6.08 6.85 17.72
CA LYS A 386 -7.26 6.24 18.34
C LYS A 386 -8.54 6.58 17.58
N SER A 387 -8.71 7.83 17.13
CA SER A 387 -9.86 8.25 16.34
C SER A 387 -10.01 7.48 15.02
N VAL A 388 -8.90 7.13 14.36
CA VAL A 388 -8.90 6.31 13.14
C VAL A 388 -9.39 4.90 13.47
N ILE A 389 -8.85 4.30 14.54
CA ILE A 389 -9.27 2.96 14.99
C ILE A 389 -10.74 2.92 15.38
N ASP A 390 -11.19 3.89 16.18
CA ASP A 390 -12.59 4.04 16.58
C ASP A 390 -13.49 4.15 15.34
N SER A 391 -13.11 4.97 14.36
CA SER A 391 -13.88 5.16 13.13
C SER A 391 -13.97 3.88 12.31
N ILE A 392 -12.87 3.13 12.16
CA ILE A 392 -12.86 1.83 11.47
C ILE A 392 -13.86 0.87 12.15
N ILE A 393 -13.81 0.76 13.47
CA ILE A 393 -14.72 -0.12 14.24
C ILE A 393 -16.18 0.31 14.07
N MET A 394 -16.46 1.61 14.19
CA MET A 394 -17.83 2.12 14.13
C MET A 394 -18.47 1.98 12.75
N HIS A 395 -17.65 1.97 11.68
CA HIS A 395 -18.10 1.61 10.33
C HIS A 395 -18.31 0.10 10.14
N GLY A 396 -17.99 -0.71 11.14
CA GLY A 396 -18.09 -2.17 11.06
C GLY A 396 -16.94 -2.82 10.30
N CYS A 397 -15.82 -2.12 10.18
CA CYS A 397 -14.59 -2.63 9.59
C CYS A 397 -13.64 -3.18 10.68
N VAL A 398 -12.57 -3.86 10.26
CA VAL A 398 -11.65 -4.56 11.14
C VAL A 398 -10.23 -4.00 11.00
N PRO A 399 -9.73 -3.20 11.95
CA PRO A 399 -8.34 -2.79 11.96
C PRO A 399 -7.40 -3.97 12.23
N VAL A 400 -6.34 -4.13 11.43
CA VAL A 400 -5.31 -5.17 11.61
C VAL A 400 -3.93 -4.53 11.68
N PHE A 401 -3.26 -4.65 12.83
CA PHE A 401 -1.98 -3.96 13.06
C PHE A 401 -0.83 -4.85 12.59
N VAL A 402 -0.12 -4.41 11.56
CA VAL A 402 1.05 -5.09 11.01
C VAL A 402 2.29 -4.38 11.55
N THR A 403 2.90 -4.97 12.57
CA THR A 403 4.02 -4.37 13.33
C THR A 403 5.18 -5.34 13.42
N GLU A 404 6.37 -4.83 13.69
CA GLU A 404 7.58 -5.66 13.84
C GLU A 404 7.60 -6.59 15.06
N LEU A 405 6.57 -6.55 15.92
CA LEU A 405 6.41 -7.46 17.05
C LEU A 405 5.36 -8.55 16.80
N ASN A 406 4.54 -8.42 15.76
CA ASN A 406 3.48 -9.37 15.46
C ASN A 406 3.95 -10.39 14.43
N GLU A 407 3.29 -11.55 14.42
CA GLU A 407 3.37 -12.46 13.27
C GLU A 407 2.86 -11.76 12.00
N GLU A 408 3.32 -12.25 10.86
CA GLU A 408 2.84 -11.82 9.55
C GLU A 408 1.32 -11.97 9.43
N PHE A 409 0.66 -10.96 8.88
CA PHE A 409 -0.76 -11.07 8.57
C PHE A 409 -0.92 -11.67 7.17
N VAL A 410 -1.55 -12.84 7.09
CA VAL A 410 -1.67 -13.61 5.84
C VAL A 410 -3.14 -13.81 5.49
N GLN A 411 -3.46 -13.58 4.21
CA GLN A 411 -4.74 -13.92 3.60
C GLN A 411 -4.55 -15.04 2.59
N ILE A 412 -5.43 -16.04 2.61
CA ILE A 412 -5.43 -17.16 1.66
C ILE A 412 -6.67 -17.05 0.80
N ILE A 413 -6.52 -17.08 -0.52
CA ILE A 413 -7.62 -16.96 -1.48
C ILE A 413 -7.55 -18.16 -2.43
N SER A 414 -8.68 -18.82 -2.72
CA SER A 414 -8.72 -19.98 -3.63
C SER A 414 -10.08 -20.24 -4.23
#